data_AF-A0A8D8CFJ3-F1
#
_entry.id   AF-A0A8D8CFJ3-F1
#
_cell.length_a   1.000
_cell.length_b   1.000
_cell.length_c   1.000
_cell.angle_alpha   90.00
_cell.angle_beta   90.00
_cell.angle_gamma   90.00
#
_symmetry.space_group_name_H-M   'P 1'
#
loop_
_entity.id
_entity.type
_entity.pdbx_description
1 polymer ?
#
loop_
_entity_poly.entity_id
_entity_poly.type
_entity_poly.pdbx_seq_one_letter_code
_entity_poly.pdbx_strand_id
1 'polypeptide(L)'
;MTQGLNRTFGSQKIPIRVLRTRHVPLTFHARLCAKSRTYLYRVGVLRPEFCDDPEQIHPFTRFIPIDEHDRCYFIANKNFDPDRLKRAAALCEGYHDFRTFMAIARGNQWQQMPTYTLRRIERITVERGSSMASAFSRELADRYYEYWDIRIKARSFLYNQVRRMVGAWIAAAEARITERDVQQMLTVPAKSSWCDQAVVAPAYALFLCQVEHDPADFEFRHDELPGAAAEESPLVAAN
;
A
#
# COMPACT_ATOMS: atom_id res chain seq x y z
N MET A 1 21.47 6.07 18.60
CA MET A 1 21.32 4.98 17.61
C MET A 1 20.87 5.49 16.24
N THR A 2 19.71 6.15 16.10
CA THR A 2 19.16 6.63 14.82
C THR A 2 20.15 7.43 13.95
N GLN A 3 20.81 8.45 14.52
CA GLN A 3 21.73 9.31 13.78
C GLN A 3 22.95 8.53 13.25
N GLY A 4 23.47 7.58 14.03
CA GLY A 4 24.60 6.74 13.61
C GLY A 4 24.26 5.85 12.41
N LEU A 5 23.06 5.25 12.41
CA LEU A 5 22.56 4.48 11.26
C LEU A 5 22.42 5.36 10.01
N ASN A 6 21.80 6.54 10.14
CA ASN A 6 21.63 7.47 9.03
C ASN A 6 22.98 8.00 8.49
N ARG A 7 23.96 8.22 9.36
CA ARG A 7 25.32 8.60 8.93
C ARG A 7 25.97 7.51 8.09
N THR A 8 25.80 6.25 8.49
CA THR A 8 26.33 5.08 7.78
C THR A 8 25.65 4.90 6.42
N PHE A 9 24.32 5.00 6.36
CA PHE A 9 23.60 4.94 5.08
C PHE A 9 23.97 6.11 4.16
N GLY A 10 24.17 7.30 4.71
CA GLY A 10 24.64 8.47 3.97
C GLY A 10 26.05 8.28 3.40
N SER A 11 27.01 7.80 4.20
CA SER A 11 28.38 7.57 3.72
C SER A 11 28.46 6.47 2.65
N GLN A 12 27.57 5.47 2.74
CA GLN A 12 27.46 4.39 1.76
C GLN A 12 26.54 4.72 0.57
N LYS A 13 25.97 5.93 0.52
CA LYS A 13 25.03 6.37 -0.53
C LYS A 13 23.81 5.47 -0.69
N ILE A 14 23.34 4.86 0.40
CA ILE A 14 22.13 4.04 0.44
C ILE A 14 20.94 4.97 0.62
N PRO A 15 19.91 4.94 -0.27
CA PRO A 15 18.76 5.84 -0.21
C PRO A 15 17.72 5.40 0.84
N ILE A 16 18.17 5.10 2.05
CA ILE A 16 17.35 4.67 3.19
C ILE A 16 17.58 5.62 4.35
N ARG A 17 16.49 6.02 5.02
CA ARG A 17 16.54 6.86 6.22
C ARG A 17 15.75 6.23 7.36
N VAL A 18 16.40 6.03 8.49
CA VAL A 18 15.76 5.62 9.74
C VAL A 18 15.07 6.83 10.36
N LEU A 19 13.76 6.74 10.53
CA LEU A 19 12.95 7.81 11.13
C LEU A 19 13.01 7.78 12.66
N ARG A 20 12.96 6.58 13.27
CA ARG A 20 12.94 6.39 14.72
C ARG A 20 13.56 5.04 15.09
N THR A 21 14.23 4.99 16.24
CA THR A 21 14.61 3.75 16.92
C THR A 21 13.91 3.68 18.28
N ARG A 22 13.47 2.49 18.69
CA ARG A 22 12.83 2.25 19.98
C ARG A 22 13.40 0.95 20.56
N HIS A 23 13.68 0.94 21.86
CA HIS A 23 13.97 -0.28 22.58
C HIS A 23 12.66 -1.02 22.87
N VAL A 24 12.63 -2.33 22.62
CA VAL A 24 11.44 -3.17 22.71
C VAL A 24 11.75 -4.47 23.46
N PRO A 25 10.77 -5.11 24.10
CA PRO A 25 10.93 -6.41 24.74
C PRO A 25 11.40 -7.50 23.76
N LEU A 26 12.04 -8.56 24.27
CA LEU A 26 12.44 -9.71 23.45
C LEU A 26 11.23 -10.48 22.87
N THR A 27 10.07 -10.33 23.49
CA THR A 27 8.80 -10.89 23.03
C THR A 27 8.21 -10.16 21.81
N PHE A 28 8.68 -8.94 21.50
CA PHE A 28 8.17 -8.17 20.39
C PHE A 28 8.62 -8.73 19.04
N HIS A 29 7.67 -8.90 18.11
CA HIS A 29 7.96 -9.28 16.73
C HIS A 29 7.28 -8.35 15.73
N ALA A 30 8.08 -7.57 14.97
CA ALA A 30 7.58 -6.53 14.04
C ALA A 30 6.50 -7.01 13.06
N ARG A 31 6.63 -8.23 12.51
CA ARG A 31 5.63 -8.86 11.63
C ARG A 31 4.43 -9.46 12.37
N LEU A 32 4.65 -10.29 13.39
CA LEU A 32 3.58 -11.10 14.00
C LEU A 32 2.69 -10.28 14.94
N CYS A 33 3.25 -9.29 15.64
CA CYS A 33 2.51 -8.41 16.55
C CYS A 33 1.71 -7.31 15.80
N ALA A 34 2.05 -7.03 14.55
CA ALA A 34 1.38 -5.99 13.78
C ALA A 34 -0.12 -6.31 13.56
N LYS A 35 -0.97 -5.40 14.04
CA LYS A 35 -2.43 -5.46 14.02
C LYS A 35 -2.99 -5.10 12.65
N SER A 36 -2.43 -4.10 11.99
CA SER A 36 -2.86 -3.66 10.66
C SER A 36 -1.69 -3.10 9.85
N ARG A 37 -1.87 -3.07 8.53
CA ARG A 37 -1.03 -2.31 7.59
C ARG A 37 -1.94 -1.42 6.75
N THR A 38 -1.51 -0.19 6.54
CA THR A 38 -2.18 0.77 5.66
C THR A 38 -1.27 1.08 4.49
N TYR A 39 -1.75 0.74 3.30
CA TYR A 39 -1.11 1.11 2.04
C TYR A 39 -1.79 2.35 1.46
N LEU A 40 -1.02 3.20 0.80
CA LEU A 40 -1.49 4.28 -0.05
C LEU A 40 -1.10 3.98 -1.49
N TYR A 41 -2.05 4.10 -2.41
CA TYR A 41 -1.79 4.12 -3.85
C TYR A 41 -2.16 5.48 -4.41
N ARG A 42 -1.24 6.12 -5.12
CA ARG A 42 -1.43 7.47 -5.68
C ARG A 42 -1.72 7.42 -7.19
N VAL A 43 -2.76 8.13 -7.61
CA VAL A 43 -3.18 8.23 -9.01
C VAL A 43 -3.27 9.71 -9.41
N GLY A 44 -2.70 10.06 -10.56
CA GLY A 44 -2.86 11.37 -11.19
C GLY A 44 -3.63 11.20 -12.49
N VAL A 45 -4.83 11.76 -12.57
CA VAL A 45 -5.71 11.63 -13.74
C VAL A 45 -5.62 12.91 -14.55
N LEU A 46 -5.21 12.80 -15.81
CA LEU A 46 -5.15 13.94 -16.72
C LEU A 46 -6.56 14.51 -16.86
N ARG A 47 -6.70 15.83 -16.71
CA ARG A 47 -8.01 16.45 -16.84
C ARG A 47 -8.57 16.22 -18.25
N PRO A 48 -9.90 16.05 -18.38
CA PRO A 48 -10.54 15.80 -19.68
C PRO A 48 -10.17 16.82 -20.75
N GLU A 49 -10.03 18.09 -20.38
CA GLU A 49 -9.67 19.18 -21.31
C GLU A 49 -8.34 18.95 -22.07
N PHE A 50 -7.40 18.21 -21.46
CA PHE A 50 -6.08 17.93 -22.04
C PHE A 50 -5.99 16.53 -22.65
N CYS A 51 -7.01 15.69 -22.55
CA CYS A 51 -6.95 14.32 -23.09
C CYS A 51 -6.89 14.28 -24.63
N ASP A 52 -7.48 15.27 -25.29
CA ASP A 52 -7.49 15.39 -26.76
C ASP A 52 -6.44 16.41 -27.28
N ASP A 53 -5.60 16.97 -26.40
CA ASP A 53 -4.52 17.90 -26.76
C ASP A 53 -3.35 17.14 -27.44
N PRO A 54 -2.96 17.46 -28.69
CA PRO A 54 -1.87 16.79 -29.39
C PRO A 54 -0.55 16.72 -28.60
N GLU A 55 -0.27 17.72 -27.76
CA GLU A 55 0.93 17.74 -26.91
C GLU A 55 0.82 16.75 -25.73
N GLN A 56 -0.40 16.40 -25.30
CA GLN A 56 -0.66 15.57 -24.10
C GLN A 56 -1.23 14.18 -24.41
N ILE A 57 -1.68 13.94 -25.65
CA ILE A 57 -2.23 12.67 -26.12
C ILE A 57 -1.21 11.54 -25.94
N HIS A 58 0.04 11.74 -26.41
CA HIS A 58 1.03 10.68 -26.40
C HIS A 58 1.69 10.52 -25.02
N PRO A 59 1.86 9.29 -24.49
CA PRO A 59 2.53 9.05 -23.20
C PRO A 59 3.94 9.64 -23.09
N PHE A 60 4.64 9.84 -24.22
CA PHE A 60 5.99 10.41 -24.27
C PHE A 60 6.05 11.94 -24.42
N THR A 61 4.95 12.58 -24.81
CA THR A 61 4.88 14.05 -24.92
C THR A 61 4.15 14.67 -23.72
N ARG A 62 3.34 13.86 -23.03
CA ARG A 62 2.59 14.27 -21.86
C ARG A 62 3.50 14.78 -20.75
N PHE A 63 3.15 15.94 -20.21
CA PHE A 63 3.82 16.49 -19.04
C PHE A 63 3.64 15.55 -17.84
N ILE A 64 4.73 15.09 -17.25
CA ILE A 64 4.73 14.35 -15.98
C ILE A 64 5.78 15.02 -15.08
N PRO A 65 5.44 15.45 -13.86
CA PRO A 65 6.43 16.01 -12.95
C PRO A 65 7.54 14.99 -12.67
N ILE A 66 8.79 15.34 -12.95
CA ILE A 66 9.94 14.43 -12.81
C ILE A 66 10.06 13.87 -11.38
N ASP A 67 9.72 14.69 -10.38
CA ASP A 67 9.73 14.33 -8.96
C ASP A 67 8.68 13.23 -8.62
N GLU A 68 7.65 13.08 -9.44
CA GLU A 68 6.52 12.16 -9.23
C GLU A 68 6.44 11.00 -10.24
N HIS A 69 7.28 10.98 -11.28
CA HIS A 69 7.27 9.97 -12.36
C HIS A 69 7.19 8.53 -11.84
N ASP A 70 7.96 8.19 -10.80
CA ASP A 70 7.96 6.88 -10.14
C ASP A 70 7.35 6.92 -8.72
N ARG A 71 6.37 7.82 -8.51
CA ARG A 71 5.67 7.99 -7.22
C ARG A 71 4.16 8.18 -7.35
N CYS A 72 3.67 8.35 -8.57
CA CYS A 72 2.25 8.53 -8.86
C CYS A 72 1.91 7.83 -10.18
N TYR A 73 0.80 7.10 -10.22
CA TYR A 73 0.36 6.47 -11.47
C TYR A 73 -0.45 7.46 -12.30
N PHE A 74 0.16 7.97 -13.37
CA PHE A 74 -0.49 8.92 -14.27
C PHE A 74 -1.36 8.21 -15.32
N ILE A 75 -2.62 8.61 -15.41
CA ILE A 75 -3.64 8.06 -16.30
C ILE A 75 -4.14 9.19 -17.19
N ALA A 76 -4.35 8.93 -18.48
CA ALA A 76 -5.15 9.81 -19.32
C ALA A 76 -6.26 9.02 -19.95
N ASN A 77 -7.47 9.30 -19.48
CA ASN A 77 -8.67 8.73 -20.02
C ASN A 77 -9.82 9.69 -19.71
N LYS A 78 -10.41 10.26 -20.76
CA LYS A 78 -11.53 11.20 -20.64
C LYS A 78 -12.78 10.62 -19.98
N ASN A 79 -12.90 9.29 -19.97
CA ASN A 79 -14.02 8.58 -19.36
C ASN A 79 -13.75 8.20 -17.90
N PHE A 80 -12.61 8.60 -17.32
CA PHE A 80 -12.28 8.27 -15.94
C PHE A 80 -13.30 8.91 -14.98
N ASP A 81 -14.04 8.08 -14.27
CA ASP A 81 -15.04 8.49 -13.29
C ASP A 81 -14.55 8.12 -11.87
N PRO A 82 -14.25 9.11 -11.01
CA PRO A 82 -13.81 8.85 -9.65
C PRO A 82 -14.88 8.26 -8.74
N ASP A 83 -16.16 8.42 -9.07
CA ASP A 83 -17.23 7.79 -8.30
C ASP A 83 -17.38 6.31 -8.65
N ARG A 84 -17.11 5.91 -9.91
CA ARG A 84 -16.92 4.49 -10.25
C ARG A 84 -15.74 3.88 -9.51
N LEU A 85 -14.63 4.60 -9.41
CA LEU A 85 -13.47 4.17 -8.62
C LEU A 85 -13.88 3.89 -7.16
N LYS A 86 -14.59 4.83 -6.52
CA LYS A 86 -15.09 4.69 -5.14
C LYS A 86 -16.04 3.51 -4.99
N ARG A 87 -17.03 3.37 -5.87
CA ARG A 87 -18.02 2.29 -5.80
C ARG A 87 -17.37 0.92 -5.99
N ALA A 88 -16.50 0.77 -7.00
CA ALA A 88 -15.76 -0.47 -7.22
C ALA A 88 -14.84 -0.82 -6.04
N ALA A 89 -14.19 0.18 -5.43
CA ALA A 89 -13.35 -0.01 -4.26
C ALA A 89 -14.14 -0.47 -3.03
N ALA A 90 -15.31 0.12 -2.79
CA ALA A 90 -16.17 -0.21 -1.66
C ALA A 90 -16.63 -1.68 -1.64
N LEU A 91 -16.79 -2.32 -2.82
CA LEU A 91 -17.15 -3.75 -2.91
C LEU A 91 -16.13 -4.68 -2.23
N CYS A 92 -14.86 -4.26 -2.16
CA CYS A 92 -13.78 -5.05 -1.58
C CYS A 92 -13.66 -4.89 -0.05
N GLU A 93 -14.43 -4.02 0.60
CA GLU A 93 -14.43 -3.91 2.06
C GLU A 93 -15.08 -5.14 2.71
N GLY A 94 -14.57 -5.55 3.87
CA GLY A 94 -15.06 -6.72 4.59
C GLY A 94 -14.28 -8.00 4.28
N TYR A 95 -14.91 -9.15 4.53
CA TYR A 95 -14.30 -10.47 4.39
C TYR A 95 -14.57 -11.05 3.00
N HIS A 96 -13.49 -11.30 2.24
CA HIS A 96 -13.60 -11.91 0.92
C HIS A 96 -12.46 -12.90 0.68
N ASP A 97 -12.70 -13.81 -0.27
CA ASP A 97 -11.66 -14.66 -0.83
C ASP A 97 -10.99 -13.92 -2.00
N PHE A 98 -9.77 -13.41 -1.79
CA PHE A 98 -9.07 -12.57 -2.76
C PHE A 98 -8.22 -13.36 -3.77
N ARG A 99 -8.55 -14.62 -4.06
CA ARG A 99 -7.83 -15.46 -5.04
C ARG A 99 -7.69 -14.82 -6.42
N THR A 100 -8.73 -14.15 -6.91
CA THR A 100 -8.70 -13.44 -8.19
C THR A 100 -7.68 -12.29 -8.17
N PHE A 101 -7.53 -11.64 -7.02
CA PHE A 101 -6.67 -10.47 -6.84
C PHE A 101 -5.25 -10.80 -6.38
N MET A 102 -4.84 -12.05 -6.25
CA MET A 102 -3.45 -12.37 -5.88
C MET A 102 -2.62 -12.82 -7.09
N ALA A 103 -1.30 -12.64 -7.04
CA ALA A 103 -0.38 -13.37 -7.90
C ALA A 103 0.08 -14.66 -7.18
N ILE A 104 0.35 -15.73 -7.94
CA ILE A 104 0.93 -16.96 -7.38
C ILE A 104 2.44 -16.81 -7.37
N ALA A 105 3.07 -17.00 -6.20
CA ALA A 105 4.51 -17.13 -6.16
C ALA A 105 4.91 -18.47 -6.82
N ARG A 106 5.92 -18.46 -7.70
CA ARG A 106 6.38 -19.65 -8.41
C ARG A 106 6.63 -20.81 -7.43
N GLY A 107 6.07 -21.99 -7.72
CA GLY A 107 6.33 -23.23 -6.98
C GLY A 107 5.49 -23.48 -5.73
N ASN A 108 4.47 -22.65 -5.41
CA ASN A 108 3.68 -22.84 -4.18
C ASN A 108 2.16 -22.93 -4.44
N GLN A 109 1.70 -24.11 -4.86
CA GLN A 109 0.30 -24.37 -5.18
C GLN A 109 -0.64 -24.28 -3.95
N TRP A 110 -0.11 -24.49 -2.74
CA TRP A 110 -0.84 -24.37 -1.48
C TRP A 110 -1.41 -22.96 -1.23
N GLN A 111 -0.85 -21.94 -1.88
CA GLN A 111 -1.34 -20.55 -1.78
C GLN A 111 -2.75 -20.35 -2.35
N GLN A 112 -3.31 -21.32 -3.05
CA GLN A 112 -4.67 -21.26 -3.60
C GLN A 112 -5.74 -21.85 -2.66
N MET A 113 -5.36 -22.39 -1.50
CA MET A 113 -6.35 -22.89 -0.54
C MET A 113 -7.10 -21.71 0.13
N PRO A 114 -8.43 -21.79 0.32
CA PRO A 114 -9.23 -20.69 0.87
C PRO A 114 -8.73 -20.14 2.21
N THR A 115 -8.21 -21.02 3.08
CA THR A 115 -7.61 -20.64 4.38
C THR A 115 -6.47 -19.62 4.24
N TYR A 116 -5.75 -19.63 3.12
CA TYR A 116 -4.66 -18.71 2.86
C TYR A 116 -5.08 -17.43 2.16
N THR A 117 -6.26 -17.41 1.52
CA THR A 117 -6.66 -16.34 0.58
C THR A 117 -7.79 -15.47 1.11
N LEU A 118 -8.51 -15.95 2.14
CA LEU A 118 -9.45 -15.15 2.91
C LEU A 118 -8.73 -14.00 3.61
N ARG A 119 -9.14 -12.76 3.30
CA ARG A 119 -8.66 -11.56 3.99
C ARG A 119 -9.85 -10.69 4.36
N ARG A 120 -9.66 -9.93 5.44
CA ARG A 120 -10.56 -8.83 5.78
C ARG A 120 -9.90 -7.53 5.39
N ILE A 121 -10.51 -6.78 4.48
CA ILE A 121 -10.18 -5.37 4.30
C ILE A 121 -10.99 -4.59 5.34
N GLU A 122 -10.29 -3.87 6.21
CA GLU A 122 -10.92 -3.13 7.30
C GLU A 122 -11.53 -1.83 6.82
N ARG A 123 -10.82 -1.14 5.92
CA ARG A 123 -11.25 0.14 5.36
C ARG A 123 -10.54 0.44 4.06
N ILE A 124 -11.26 1.03 3.13
CA ILE A 124 -10.75 1.65 1.91
C ILE A 124 -11.22 3.11 1.91
N THR A 125 -10.30 4.04 1.69
CA THR A 125 -10.66 5.44 1.43
C THR A 125 -10.12 5.86 0.08
N VAL A 126 -10.95 6.58 -0.68
CA VAL A 126 -10.59 7.16 -1.97
C VAL A 126 -10.91 8.65 -1.86
N GLU A 127 -9.87 9.45 -1.76
CA GLU A 127 -9.95 10.87 -1.44
C GLU A 127 -9.23 11.70 -2.49
N ARG A 128 -9.65 12.96 -2.66
CA ARG A 128 -8.90 13.92 -3.47
C ARG A 128 -7.50 14.08 -2.87
N GLY A 129 -6.50 13.78 -3.68
CA GLY A 129 -5.10 14.00 -3.36
C GLY A 129 -4.64 15.39 -3.81
N SER A 130 -3.34 15.62 -3.67
CA SER A 130 -2.65 16.78 -4.24
C SER A 130 -1.32 16.34 -4.85
N SER A 131 -0.76 17.16 -5.75
CA SER A 131 0.58 16.93 -6.26
C SER A 131 1.61 17.02 -5.12
N MET A 132 2.54 16.08 -5.08
CA MET A 132 3.73 16.15 -4.22
C MET A 132 4.95 16.70 -4.98
N ALA A 133 4.75 17.27 -6.18
CA ALA A 133 5.82 17.88 -6.94
C ALA A 133 6.43 19.09 -6.20
N SER A 134 7.69 19.37 -6.55
CA SER A 134 8.39 20.57 -6.10
C SER A 134 7.64 21.85 -6.49
N ALA A 135 7.91 22.95 -5.78
CA ALA A 135 7.20 24.21 -5.98
C ALA A 135 7.20 24.68 -7.45
N PHE A 136 8.30 24.42 -8.18
CA PHE A 136 8.43 24.77 -9.60
C PHE A 136 7.49 24.02 -10.53
N SER A 137 7.18 22.74 -10.22
CA SER A 137 6.36 21.89 -11.08
C SER A 137 4.92 21.75 -10.59
N ARG A 138 4.63 22.18 -9.36
CA ARG A 138 3.31 22.01 -8.73
C ARG A 138 2.19 22.70 -9.48
N GLU A 139 2.40 23.94 -9.91
CA GLU A 139 1.35 24.69 -10.63
C GLU A 139 0.96 23.98 -11.94
N LEU A 140 1.96 23.51 -12.70
CA LEU A 140 1.72 22.73 -13.92
C LEU A 140 1.07 21.38 -13.58
N ALA A 141 1.52 20.69 -12.53
CA ALA A 141 0.95 19.43 -12.10
C ALA A 141 -0.54 19.56 -11.75
N ASP A 142 -0.92 20.56 -10.96
CA ASP A 142 -2.30 20.81 -10.55
C ASP A 142 -3.16 21.34 -11.72
N ARG A 143 -2.53 22.01 -12.70
CA ARG A 143 -3.17 22.42 -13.96
C ARG A 143 -3.55 21.21 -14.80
N TYR A 144 -2.65 20.27 -15.03
CA TYR A 144 -2.89 19.14 -15.93
C TYR A 144 -3.62 17.97 -15.25
N TYR A 145 -3.41 17.75 -13.95
CA TYR A 145 -3.85 16.53 -13.28
C TYR A 145 -4.77 16.79 -12.10
N GLU A 146 -5.69 15.86 -11.92
CA GLU A 146 -6.44 15.65 -10.70
C GLU A 146 -5.91 14.44 -9.95
N TYR A 147 -5.54 14.62 -8.69
CA TYR A 147 -4.94 13.57 -7.88
C TYR A 147 -5.97 12.84 -7.02
N TRP A 148 -5.74 11.54 -6.84
CA TRP A 148 -6.55 10.66 -6.00
C TRP A 148 -5.64 9.77 -5.15
N ASP A 149 -5.88 9.80 -3.85
CA ASP A 149 -5.20 8.97 -2.85
C ASP A 149 -6.13 7.81 -2.47
N ILE A 150 -5.68 6.57 -2.71
CA ILE A 150 -6.40 5.35 -2.38
C ILE A 150 -5.71 4.69 -1.18
N ARG A 151 -6.30 4.77 0.01
CA ARG A 151 -5.77 4.13 1.22
C ARG A 151 -6.50 2.83 1.49
N ILE A 152 -5.76 1.76 1.75
CA ILE A 152 -6.31 0.43 2.00
C ILE A 152 -5.70 -0.10 3.29
N LYS A 153 -6.55 -0.33 4.30
CA LYS A 153 -6.17 -0.82 5.62
C LYS A 153 -6.65 -2.25 5.82
N ALA A 154 -5.75 -3.13 6.23
CA ALA A 154 -6.07 -4.50 6.61
C ALA A 154 -4.99 -5.11 7.51
N ARG A 155 -5.35 -6.14 8.28
CA ARG A 155 -4.39 -6.96 9.03
C ARG A 155 -3.27 -7.53 8.17
N SER A 156 -3.60 -8.04 6.99
CA SER A 156 -2.63 -8.62 6.06
C SER A 156 -3.14 -8.62 4.61
N PHE A 157 -2.21 -8.77 3.67
CA PHE A 157 -2.48 -8.77 2.23
C PHE A 157 -1.80 -9.97 1.55
N LEU A 158 -2.38 -10.46 0.46
CA LEU A 158 -1.78 -11.46 -0.42
C LEU A 158 -0.75 -10.82 -1.34
N TYR A 159 0.09 -11.66 -1.96
CA TYR A 159 1.08 -11.20 -2.93
C TYR A 159 0.39 -10.50 -4.12
N ASN A 160 0.80 -9.25 -4.38
CA ASN A 160 0.21 -8.34 -5.37
C ASN A 160 -1.28 -7.98 -5.17
N GLN A 161 -1.89 -8.29 -4.02
CA GLN A 161 -3.31 -8.06 -3.77
C GLN A 161 -3.73 -6.61 -4.02
N VAL A 162 -3.05 -5.68 -3.36
CA VAL A 162 -3.34 -4.24 -3.44
C VAL A 162 -3.29 -3.74 -4.88
N ARG A 163 -2.23 -4.09 -5.62
CA ARG A 163 -2.01 -3.62 -7.00
C ARG A 163 -3.04 -4.19 -7.97
N ARG A 164 -3.48 -5.43 -7.78
CA ARG A 164 -4.55 -6.05 -8.59
C ARG A 164 -5.91 -5.45 -8.27
N MET A 165 -6.23 -5.22 -7.00
CA MET A 165 -7.46 -4.53 -6.60
C MET A 165 -7.52 -3.12 -7.22
N VAL A 166 -6.48 -2.30 -7.00
CA VAL A 166 -6.40 -0.96 -7.58
C VAL A 166 -6.48 -0.97 -9.10
N GLY A 167 -5.81 -1.92 -9.76
CA GLY A 167 -5.86 -2.08 -11.21
C GLY A 167 -7.26 -2.36 -11.75
N ALA A 168 -8.03 -3.20 -11.06
CA ALA A 168 -9.43 -3.47 -11.39
C ALA A 168 -10.32 -2.24 -11.16
N TRP A 169 -10.14 -1.52 -10.05
CA TRP A 169 -10.94 -0.32 -9.76
C TRP A 169 -10.65 0.81 -10.76
N ILE A 170 -9.39 0.98 -11.17
CA ILE A 170 -9.01 1.90 -12.23
C ILE A 170 -9.66 1.50 -13.56
N ALA A 171 -9.65 0.21 -13.91
CA ALA A 171 -10.34 -0.27 -15.11
C ALA A 171 -11.85 0.02 -15.09
N ALA A 172 -12.49 -0.09 -13.92
CA ALA A 172 -13.89 0.28 -13.74
C ALA A 172 -14.11 1.79 -13.87
N ALA A 173 -13.21 2.59 -13.29
CA ALA A 173 -13.21 4.05 -13.40
C ALA A 173 -13.07 4.51 -14.85
N GLU A 174 -12.22 3.85 -15.63
CA GLU A 174 -12.00 4.09 -17.07
C GLU A 174 -13.11 3.53 -17.98
N ALA A 175 -14.18 2.98 -17.40
CA ALA A 175 -15.28 2.31 -18.10
C ALA A 175 -14.86 1.12 -18.97
N ARG A 176 -13.68 0.53 -18.73
CA ARG A 176 -13.18 -0.66 -19.44
C ARG A 176 -13.81 -1.93 -18.92
N ILE A 177 -14.16 -1.96 -17.64
CA ILE A 177 -14.97 -3.00 -17.00
C ILE A 177 -16.09 -2.35 -16.19
N THR A 178 -17.03 -3.14 -15.69
CA THR A 178 -18.15 -2.69 -14.86
C THR A 178 -17.95 -3.02 -13.38
N GLU A 179 -18.72 -2.37 -12.51
CA GLU A 179 -18.78 -2.72 -11.08
C GLU A 179 -19.25 -4.17 -10.87
N ARG A 180 -20.11 -4.68 -11.76
CA ARG A 180 -20.55 -6.08 -11.77
C ARG A 180 -19.40 -7.04 -12.04
N ASP A 181 -18.47 -6.68 -12.93
CA ASP A 181 -17.29 -7.49 -13.20
C ASP A 181 -16.37 -7.56 -11.97
N VAL A 182 -16.21 -6.43 -11.26
CA VAL A 182 -15.47 -6.41 -9.97
C VAL A 182 -16.17 -7.26 -8.92
N GLN A 183 -17.50 -7.20 -8.83
CA GLN A 183 -18.27 -8.05 -7.94
C GLN A 183 -18.09 -9.53 -8.29
N GLN A 184 -18.11 -9.89 -9.57
CA GLN A 184 -17.89 -11.26 -10.03
C GLN A 184 -16.48 -11.76 -9.72
N MET A 185 -15.46 -10.91 -9.85
CA MET A 185 -14.08 -11.23 -9.44
C MET A 185 -13.98 -11.57 -7.96
N LEU A 186 -14.82 -10.98 -7.10
CA LEU A 186 -14.89 -11.27 -5.66
C LEU A 186 -15.73 -12.51 -5.35
N THR A 187 -16.89 -12.67 -5.99
CA THR A 187 -17.86 -13.74 -5.67
C THR A 187 -17.53 -15.08 -6.33
N VAL A 188 -16.77 -15.07 -7.42
CA VAL A 188 -16.26 -16.27 -8.10
C VAL A 188 -14.73 -16.28 -7.99
N PRO A 189 -14.16 -16.61 -6.81
CA PRO A 189 -12.73 -16.49 -6.53
C PRO A 189 -11.91 -17.53 -7.31
N ALA A 190 -11.30 -17.13 -8.42
CA ALA A 190 -10.42 -17.96 -9.24
C ALA A 190 -9.46 -17.11 -10.07
N LYS A 191 -8.38 -17.72 -10.58
CA LYS A 191 -7.45 -17.00 -11.47
C LYS A 191 -8.07 -16.63 -12.80
N SER A 192 -8.87 -17.52 -13.34
CA SER A 192 -9.64 -17.32 -14.57
C SER A 192 -10.71 -16.24 -14.44
N SER A 193 -11.07 -15.83 -13.22
CA SER A 193 -12.06 -14.78 -13.00
C SER A 193 -11.49 -13.38 -13.20
N TRP A 194 -10.16 -13.22 -13.29
CA TRP A 194 -9.55 -11.93 -13.58
C TRP A 194 -10.01 -11.41 -14.95
N CYS A 195 -10.55 -10.20 -14.99
CA CYS A 195 -10.93 -9.57 -16.26
C CYS A 195 -9.68 -9.15 -17.03
N ASP A 196 -9.50 -9.67 -18.25
CA ASP A 196 -8.32 -9.37 -19.08
C ASP A 196 -8.18 -7.91 -19.49
N GLN A 197 -9.28 -7.17 -19.48
CA GLN A 197 -9.25 -5.73 -19.66
C GLN A 197 -8.56 -5.04 -18.48
N ALA A 198 -8.65 -5.55 -17.25
CA ALA A 198 -7.94 -4.98 -16.10
C ALA A 198 -6.43 -5.25 -16.17
N VAL A 199 -5.64 -4.22 -15.84
CA VAL A 199 -4.17 -4.30 -15.79
C VAL A 199 -3.73 -4.21 -14.34
N VAL A 200 -2.69 -4.96 -13.96
CA VAL A 200 -2.11 -4.86 -12.62
C VAL A 200 -1.48 -3.48 -12.46
N ALA A 201 -1.93 -2.71 -11.46
CA ALA A 201 -1.44 -1.36 -11.24
C ALA A 201 0.09 -1.37 -10.99
N PRO A 202 0.87 -0.39 -11.48
CA PRO A 202 2.31 -0.32 -11.27
C PRO A 202 2.74 -0.36 -9.78
N ALA A 203 3.98 -0.79 -9.51
CA ALA A 203 4.47 -0.89 -8.12
C ALA A 203 4.93 0.44 -7.54
N TYR A 204 5.44 1.34 -8.38
CA TYR A 204 6.11 2.58 -7.96
C TYR A 204 5.17 3.59 -7.30
N ALA A 205 3.86 3.49 -7.54
CA ALA A 205 2.85 4.37 -6.93
C ALA A 205 2.26 3.82 -5.61
N LEU A 206 2.74 2.67 -5.13
CA LEU A 206 2.28 2.01 -3.91
C LEU A 206 3.24 2.26 -2.74
N PHE A 207 2.72 2.77 -1.63
CA PHE A 207 3.47 3.10 -0.43
C PHE A 207 2.90 2.36 0.78
N LEU A 208 3.77 1.78 1.61
CA LEU A 208 3.40 1.36 2.95
C LEU A 208 3.47 2.58 3.88
N CYS A 209 2.33 3.08 4.34
CA CYS A 209 2.27 4.29 5.15
C CYS A 209 2.37 3.99 6.64
N GLN A 210 1.71 2.93 7.09
CA GLN A 210 1.58 2.66 8.51
C GLN A 210 1.51 1.16 8.78
N VAL A 211 2.15 0.76 9.87
CA VAL A 211 1.96 -0.54 10.50
C VAL A 211 1.56 -0.26 11.94
N GLU A 212 0.39 -0.75 12.34
CA GLU A 212 -0.11 -0.55 13.71
C GLU A 212 0.28 -1.74 14.58
N HIS A 213 0.72 -1.45 15.80
CA HIS A 213 1.06 -2.41 16.85
C HIS A 213 0.25 -2.07 18.10
N ASP A 214 0.07 -3.06 18.98
CA ASP A 214 -0.47 -2.79 20.30
C ASP A 214 0.56 -1.98 21.10
N PRO A 215 0.19 -0.87 21.77
CA PRO A 215 1.10 -0.20 22.69
C PRO A 215 1.69 -1.14 23.75
N ALA A 216 0.91 -2.13 24.20
CA ALA A 216 1.34 -3.14 25.16
C ALA A 216 2.44 -4.06 24.62
N ASP A 217 2.54 -4.25 23.29
CA ASP A 217 3.62 -5.05 22.67
C ASP A 217 5.01 -4.40 22.87
N PHE A 218 5.06 -3.14 23.31
CA PHE A 218 6.30 -2.41 23.55
C PHE A 218 6.64 -2.23 25.05
N GLU A 219 5.82 -2.76 25.95
CA GLU A 219 6.02 -2.64 27.38
C GLU A 219 6.95 -3.73 27.91
N PHE A 220 8.01 -3.33 28.62
CA PHE A 220 8.90 -4.28 29.28
C PHE A 220 8.18 -4.87 30.49
N ARG A 221 8.24 -6.18 30.64
CA ARG A 221 7.85 -6.81 31.89
C ARG A 221 8.87 -6.42 32.99
N HIS A 222 8.43 -6.42 34.25
CA HIS A 222 9.24 -5.95 35.38
C HIS A 222 10.59 -6.69 35.50
N ASP A 223 10.60 -7.96 35.11
CA ASP A 223 11.75 -8.87 35.05
C ASP A 223 12.70 -8.64 33.86
N GLU A 224 12.26 -7.91 32.83
CA GLU A 224 13.05 -7.60 31.62
C GLU A 224 13.62 -6.16 31.63
N LEU A 225 13.47 -5.43 32.74
CA LEU A 225 14.01 -4.08 32.86
C LEU A 225 15.56 -4.13 32.88
N PRO A 226 16.24 -3.29 32.07
CA PRO A 226 17.69 -3.20 32.11
C PRO A 226 18.16 -2.78 33.51
N GLY A 227 18.78 -3.71 34.24
CA GLY A 227 19.25 -3.52 35.62
C GLY A 227 18.62 -4.43 36.68
N ALA A 228 17.60 -5.23 36.36
CA ALA A 228 16.96 -6.14 37.33
C ALA A 228 17.81 -7.38 37.68
N ALA A 229 18.83 -7.72 36.88
CA ALA A 229 19.75 -8.81 37.16
C ALA A 229 20.96 -8.35 37.99
N ALA A 230 20.72 -7.79 39.19
CA ALA A 230 21.76 -7.44 40.14
C ALA A 230 21.26 -7.41 41.60
N GLU A 231 20.49 -8.42 42.03
CA GLU A 231 20.40 -8.77 43.45
C GLU A 231 20.52 -10.29 43.59
N GLU A 232 21.75 -10.80 43.45
CA GLU A 232 22.08 -12.10 44.02
C GLU A 232 21.91 -12.00 45.55
N SER A 233 20.90 -12.68 46.09
CA SER A 233 20.77 -12.87 47.53
C SER A 233 22.01 -13.62 48.05
N PRO A 234 22.70 -13.13 49.09
CA PRO A 234 23.81 -13.88 49.66
C PRO A 234 23.27 -15.16 50.30
N LEU A 235 23.77 -16.31 49.83
CA LEU A 235 23.61 -17.59 50.52
C LEU A 235 24.15 -17.42 51.95
N VAL A 236 23.25 -17.38 52.94
CA VAL A 236 23.61 -17.54 54.34
C VAL A 236 24.01 -19.00 54.53
N ALA A 237 25.30 -19.22 54.74
CA ALA A 237 25.84 -20.51 55.16
C ALA A 237 25.29 -20.85 56.56
N ALA A 238 24.59 -21.97 56.67
CA ALA A 238 24.27 -22.59 57.95
C ALA A 238 25.43 -23.53 58.32
N ASN A 239 26.11 -23.21 59.42
CA ASN A 239 26.82 -24.17 60.26
C ASN A 239 25.89 -24.61 61.40
#